data_AF-R5GWM1-F1
#
_entry.id   AF-R5GWM1-F1
#
_cell.length_a   1.000
_cell.length_b   1.000
_cell.length_c   1.000
_cell.angle_alpha   90.00
_cell.angle_beta   90.00
_cell.angle_gamma   90.00
#
_symmetry.space_group_name_H-M   'P 1'
#
loop_
_entity.id
_entity.type
_entity.pdbx_description
1 polymer ?
#
loop_
_entity_poly.entity_id
_entity_poly.type
_entity_poly.pdbx_seq_one_letter_code
_entity_poly.pdbx_strand_id
1 'polypeptide(L)'
;MLSKLLSHETCAKCRVCCGFVDDDKWEIPIFAGTDERAAAESIAPVRDIPGTESCVFDMKFNGGEIIMCPAAGEHGCTLGEKRPFDCHIWPFRVNSLEGMLVITLSPVCPSVISRPLSEILDFVNSDGFAQRLFDHAEEFPETIKPYETGYPILAIRKKAAL
;
A
#
# COMPACT_ATOMS: atom_id res chain seq x y z
N MET A 1 2.15 -7.24 -8.49
CA MET A 1 1.20 -8.32 -8.11
C MET A 1 -0.22 -8.15 -8.70
N LEU A 2 -0.56 -7.01 -9.31
CA LEU A 2 -1.95 -6.67 -9.67
C LEU A 2 -2.27 -6.75 -11.17
N SER A 3 -1.41 -7.30 -12.01
CA SER A 3 -1.53 -7.19 -13.48
C SER A 3 -2.86 -7.71 -14.05
N LYS A 4 -3.58 -8.58 -13.34
CA LYS A 4 -4.93 -9.05 -13.70
C LYS A 4 -6.03 -7.98 -13.48
N LEU A 5 -5.82 -7.04 -12.56
CA LEU A 5 -6.75 -5.95 -12.24
C LEU A 5 -6.26 -4.57 -12.72
N LEU A 6 -4.95 -4.34 -12.75
CA LEU A 6 -4.38 -3.02 -12.98
C LEU A 6 -3.04 -3.13 -13.72
N SER A 7 -2.94 -2.49 -14.88
CA SER A 7 -1.71 -2.45 -15.66
C SER A 7 -0.78 -1.33 -15.18
N HIS A 8 0.51 -1.48 -15.44
CA HIS A 8 1.50 -0.44 -15.14
C HIS A 8 1.20 0.86 -15.91
N GLU A 9 0.73 0.77 -17.15
CA GLU A 9 0.38 1.94 -17.97
C GLU A 9 -0.79 2.73 -17.36
N THR A 10 -1.82 2.04 -16.87
CA THR A 10 -2.95 2.68 -16.19
C THR A 10 -2.47 3.41 -14.93
N CYS A 11 -1.62 2.78 -14.12
CA CYS A 11 -1.04 3.43 -12.93
C CYS A 11 -0.18 4.64 -13.29
N ALA A 12 0.69 4.51 -14.30
CA ALA A 12 1.61 5.56 -14.74
C ALA A 12 0.86 6.81 -15.21
N LYS A 13 -0.31 6.65 -15.86
CA LYS A 13 -1.18 7.76 -16.25
C LYS A 13 -1.96 8.34 -15.07
N CYS A 14 -2.45 7.49 -14.17
CA CYS A 14 -3.33 7.89 -13.07
C CYS A 14 -2.60 8.60 -11.93
N ARG A 15 -1.50 8.01 -11.43
CA ARG A 15 -0.62 8.54 -10.36
C ARG A 15 -1.32 8.92 -9.03
N VAL A 16 -2.58 8.56 -8.83
CA VAL A 16 -3.35 8.96 -7.63
C VAL A 16 -2.71 8.45 -6.33
N CYS A 17 -2.18 7.21 -6.32
CA CYS A 17 -1.50 6.64 -5.16
C CYS A 17 -0.11 7.21 -4.88
N CYS A 18 0.38 8.09 -5.76
CA CYS A 18 1.70 8.70 -5.64
C CYS A 18 1.63 10.14 -5.11
N GLY A 19 0.44 10.72 -4.93
CA GLY A 19 0.27 12.07 -4.41
C GLY A 19 -0.33 12.02 -3.01
N PHE A 20 0.20 12.86 -2.13
CA PHE A 20 -0.20 12.93 -0.72
C PHE A 20 -0.43 14.37 -0.30
N VAL A 21 -1.37 14.59 0.61
CA VAL A 21 -1.56 15.85 1.36
C VAL A 21 -1.24 15.59 2.83
N ASP A 22 -1.19 16.64 3.66
CA ASP A 22 -0.82 16.47 5.08
C ASP A 22 -1.79 15.54 5.84
N ASP A 23 -3.08 15.55 5.45
CA ASP A 23 -4.14 14.73 6.05
C ASP A 23 -4.01 13.23 5.74
N ASP A 24 -3.37 12.87 4.63
CA ASP A 24 -3.19 11.49 4.19
C ASP A 24 -1.73 11.02 4.20
N LYS A 25 -0.81 11.75 4.83
CA LYS A 25 0.61 11.35 4.94
C LYS A 25 0.83 9.99 5.60
N TRP A 26 -0.16 9.48 6.34
CA TRP A 26 -0.16 8.13 6.89
C TRP A 26 -0.32 7.05 5.80
N GLU A 27 -0.70 7.43 4.58
CA GLU A 27 -0.79 6.60 3.37
C GLU A 27 0.53 6.45 2.62
N ILE A 28 1.57 7.21 2.98
CA ILE A 28 2.90 7.05 2.38
C ILE A 28 3.31 5.57 2.52
N PRO A 29 3.75 4.90 1.43
CA PRO A 29 4.07 3.49 1.46
C PRO A 29 5.23 3.22 2.42
N ILE A 30 5.10 2.17 3.22
CA ILE A 30 6.16 1.70 4.10
C ILE A 30 7.11 0.82 3.30
N PHE A 31 8.40 1.11 3.41
CA PHE A 31 9.48 0.27 2.93
C PHE A 31 9.86 -0.68 4.06
N ALA A 32 9.39 -1.92 3.94
CA ALA A 32 9.46 -2.92 4.99
C ALA A 32 10.78 -3.71 4.92
N GLY A 33 11.56 -3.67 6.00
CA GLY A 33 12.86 -4.35 6.09
C GLY A 33 13.99 -3.71 5.27
N THR A 34 15.16 -4.37 5.29
CA THR A 34 16.43 -3.79 4.82
C THR A 34 16.51 -3.57 3.30
N ASP A 35 15.93 -4.48 2.51
CA ASP A 35 16.05 -4.44 1.05
C ASP A 35 15.20 -3.32 0.45
N GLU A 36 13.95 -3.17 0.91
CA GLU A 36 13.07 -2.07 0.51
C GLU A 36 13.63 -0.73 0.99
N ARG A 37 14.18 -0.68 2.22
CA ARG A 37 14.87 0.50 2.75
C ARG A 37 16.01 0.95 1.84
N ALA A 38 16.90 0.03 1.46
CA ALA A 38 18.02 0.35 0.56
C ALA A 38 17.53 0.90 -0.79
N ALA A 39 16.39 0.40 -1.29
CA ALA A 39 15.76 0.95 -2.49
C ALA A 39 15.26 2.39 -2.26
N ALA A 40 14.60 2.69 -1.15
CA ALA A 40 14.15 4.03 -0.81
C ALA A 40 15.30 5.03 -0.65
N GLU A 41 16.34 4.66 0.11
CA GLU A 41 17.51 5.51 0.37
C GLU A 41 18.28 5.84 -0.92
N SER A 42 18.20 5.00 -1.95
CA SER A 42 18.78 5.29 -3.26
C SER A 42 18.04 6.39 -4.05
N ILE A 43 16.82 6.75 -3.63
CA ILE A 43 15.95 7.73 -4.28
C ILE A 43 15.91 9.06 -3.53
N ALA A 44 15.69 9.03 -2.22
CA ALA A 44 15.49 10.23 -1.40
C ALA A 44 15.75 9.95 0.08
N PRO A 45 15.90 11.01 0.91
CA PRO A 45 15.95 10.85 2.36
C PRO A 45 14.74 10.10 2.90
N VAL A 46 15.00 9.21 3.86
CA VAL A 46 13.99 8.41 4.55
C VAL A 46 13.93 8.79 6.02
N ARG A 47 12.79 8.51 6.65
CA ARG A 47 12.59 8.60 8.08
C ARG A 47 12.23 7.21 8.63
N ASP A 48 12.86 6.84 9.72
CA ASP A 48 12.62 5.56 10.37
C ASP A 48 11.21 5.48 10.99
N ILE A 49 10.67 4.26 11.00
CA ILE A 49 9.53 3.88 11.84
C ILE A 49 10.10 3.37 13.17
N PRO A 50 9.90 4.08 14.29
CA PRO A 50 10.52 3.73 15.56
C PRO A 50 10.21 2.30 16.00
N GLY A 51 11.24 1.57 16.44
CA GLY A 51 11.11 0.19 16.91
C GLY A 51 11.08 -0.88 15.82
N THR A 52 11.37 -0.51 14.56
CA THR A 52 11.41 -1.42 13.40
C THR A 52 12.62 -1.13 12.53
N GLU A 53 12.91 -1.99 11.54
CA GLU A 53 13.92 -1.73 10.51
C GLU A 53 13.36 -0.95 9.30
N SER A 54 12.05 -0.68 9.32
CA SER A 54 11.29 -0.12 8.21
C SER A 54 11.35 1.41 8.18
N CYS A 55 11.10 1.97 7.00
CA CYS A 55 11.13 3.41 6.80
C CYS A 55 10.05 3.91 5.85
N VAL A 56 9.88 5.23 5.81
CA VAL A 56 9.08 5.94 4.81
C VAL A 56 9.91 7.07 4.23
N PHE A 57 9.55 7.58 3.06
CA PHE A 57 10.17 8.81 2.56
C PHE A 57 9.94 9.98 3.53
N ASP A 58 10.98 10.77 3.81
CA ASP A 58 10.88 11.98 4.66
C ASP A 58 10.30 13.16 3.85
N MET A 59 9.03 13.04 3.49
CA MET A 59 8.30 14.04 2.71
C MET A 59 7.94 15.26 3.57
N LYS A 60 8.05 16.46 3.00
CA LYS A 60 7.65 17.72 3.65
C LYS A 60 6.30 18.19 3.11
N PHE A 61 5.37 18.47 4.01
CA PHE A 61 4.00 18.88 3.70
C PHE A 61 3.76 20.33 4.09
N ASN A 62 3.02 21.06 3.26
CA ASN A 62 2.68 22.47 3.46
C ASN A 62 1.16 22.67 3.38
N GLY A 63 0.43 22.10 4.35
CA GLY A 63 -1.04 22.17 4.38
C GLY A 63 -1.69 21.38 3.24
N GLY A 64 -2.48 22.04 2.40
CA GLY A 64 -3.31 21.41 1.36
C GLY A 64 -2.60 21.12 0.02
N GLU A 65 -1.29 21.37 -0.08
CA GLU A 65 -0.54 21.07 -1.30
C GLU A 65 -0.39 19.55 -1.51
N ILE A 66 -0.63 19.09 -2.73
CA ILE A 66 -0.33 17.71 -3.12
C ILE A 66 1.17 17.59 -3.33
N ILE A 67 1.81 16.77 -2.51
CA ILE A 67 3.23 16.44 -2.58
C ILE A 67 3.37 15.07 -3.24
N MET A 68 4.12 15.01 -4.34
CA MET A 68 4.36 13.76 -5.05
C MET A 68 5.45 12.94 -4.37
N CYS A 69 5.23 11.63 -4.32
CA CYS A 69 6.21 10.62 -3.92
C CYS A 69 7.54 10.84 -4.66
N PRO A 70 8.70 10.80 -3.98
CA PRO A 70 10.00 10.95 -4.63
C PRO A 70 10.27 9.95 -5.76
N ALA A 71 9.68 8.76 -5.70
CA ALA A 71 9.79 7.76 -6.75
C ALA A 71 8.78 7.92 -7.90
N ALA A 72 7.94 8.97 -7.90
CA ALA A 72 6.92 9.19 -8.93
C ALA A 72 7.49 9.94 -10.14
N GLY A 73 8.00 9.19 -11.12
CA GLY A 73 8.47 9.73 -12.39
C GLY A 73 7.35 10.09 -13.38
N GLU A 74 7.76 10.68 -14.51
CA GLU A 74 6.86 11.09 -15.61
C GLU A 74 6.15 9.88 -16.26
N HIS A 75 6.84 8.75 -16.36
CA HIS A 75 6.34 7.52 -16.98
C HIS A 75 5.95 6.43 -15.97
N GLY A 76 5.73 6.82 -14.71
CA GLY A 76 5.42 5.91 -13.61
C GLY A 76 6.53 5.81 -12.57
N CYS A 77 6.43 4.82 -11.70
CA CYS A 77 7.34 4.69 -10.56
C CYS A 77 8.76 4.31 -10.99
N THR A 78 9.76 5.08 -10.55
CA THR A 78 11.18 4.86 -10.87
C THR A 78 11.79 3.66 -10.17
N LEU A 79 11.17 3.17 -9.09
CA LEU A 79 11.62 1.98 -8.37
C LEU A 79 11.35 0.66 -9.13
N GLY A 80 10.45 0.66 -10.12
CA GLY A 80 10.14 -0.55 -10.90
C GLY A 80 9.72 -1.74 -10.02
N GLU A 81 10.45 -2.85 -10.10
CA GLU A 81 10.18 -4.04 -9.26
C GLU A 81 10.60 -3.85 -7.80
N LYS A 82 11.49 -2.89 -7.50
CA LYS A 82 11.94 -2.55 -6.14
C LYS A 82 10.95 -1.66 -5.37
N ARG A 83 9.73 -1.50 -5.88
CA ARG A 83 8.65 -0.84 -5.16
C ARG A 83 8.39 -1.59 -3.85
N PRO A 84 7.99 -0.88 -2.79
CA PRO A 84 7.64 -1.54 -1.55
C PRO A 84 6.40 -2.40 -1.73
N PHE A 85 6.23 -3.41 -0.89
CA PHE A 85 5.07 -4.31 -0.92
C PHE A 85 3.74 -3.54 -0.95
N ASP A 86 3.60 -2.49 -0.14
CA ASP A 86 2.45 -1.58 -0.11
C ASP A 86 2.06 -1.08 -1.51
N CYS A 87 3.05 -0.66 -2.31
CA CYS A 87 2.83 -0.19 -3.67
C CYS A 87 2.45 -1.33 -4.64
N HIS A 88 2.93 -2.55 -4.40
CA HIS A 88 2.61 -3.71 -5.22
C HIS A 88 1.20 -4.24 -5.00
N ILE A 89 0.58 -3.93 -3.86
CA ILE A 89 -0.77 -4.38 -3.48
C ILE A 89 -1.82 -3.27 -3.55
N TRP A 90 -1.43 -1.98 -3.60
CA TRP A 90 -2.39 -0.88 -3.68
C TRP A 90 -3.34 -1.03 -4.88
N PRO A 91 -4.68 -0.97 -4.70
CA PRO A 91 -5.41 -0.31 -3.61
C PRO A 91 -5.84 -1.20 -2.44
N PHE A 92 -5.30 -2.42 -2.35
CA PHE A 92 -5.53 -3.30 -1.21
C PHE A 92 -4.60 -2.98 -0.05
N ARG A 93 -5.01 -3.33 1.16
CA ARG A 93 -4.21 -3.19 2.39
C ARG A 93 -4.68 -4.18 3.45
N VAL A 94 -3.81 -4.49 4.41
CA VAL A 94 -4.20 -5.19 5.63
C VAL A 94 -4.48 -4.18 6.73
N ASN A 95 -5.66 -4.27 7.34
CA ASN A 95 -6.05 -3.45 8.47
C ASN A 95 -6.31 -4.28 9.72
N SER A 96 -6.19 -3.65 10.88
CA SER A 96 -6.69 -4.21 12.14
C SER A 96 -8.11 -3.75 12.42
N LEU A 97 -8.98 -4.69 12.75
CA LEU A 97 -10.37 -4.46 13.16
C LEU A 97 -10.74 -5.45 14.27
N GLU A 98 -10.98 -4.97 15.50
CA GLU A 98 -11.52 -5.77 16.61
C GLU A 98 -10.80 -7.13 16.84
N GLY A 99 -9.46 -7.14 16.82
CA GLY A 99 -8.68 -8.37 17.00
C GLY A 99 -8.60 -9.26 15.75
N MET A 100 -9.09 -8.78 14.61
CA MET A 100 -8.95 -9.40 13.29
C MET A 100 -7.98 -8.60 12.43
N LEU A 101 -7.40 -9.29 11.45
CA LEU A 101 -6.77 -8.71 10.29
C LEU A 101 -7.77 -8.79 9.13
N VAL A 102 -7.98 -7.69 8.43
CA VAL A 102 -8.91 -7.60 7.32
C VAL A 102 -8.21 -7.03 6.09
N ILE A 103 -8.44 -7.61 4.92
CA ILE A 103 -8.00 -7.02 3.66
C ILE A 103 -9.09 -6.08 3.20
N THR A 104 -8.75 -4.80 3.02
CA THR A 104 -9.69 -3.80 2.54
C THR A 104 -9.31 -3.26 1.17
N LEU A 105 -10.29 -2.65 0.50
CA LEU A 105 -10.12 -1.93 -0.75
C LEU A 105 -10.27 -0.43 -0.51
N SER A 106 -9.26 0.35 -0.89
CA SER A 106 -9.42 1.80 -0.96
C SER A 106 -10.35 2.17 -2.14
N PRO A 107 -11.39 3.00 -1.91
CA PRO A 107 -12.31 3.43 -2.96
C PRO A 107 -11.68 4.48 -3.90
N VAL A 108 -10.47 4.97 -3.60
CA VAL A 108 -9.82 6.06 -4.33
C VAL A 108 -9.25 5.59 -5.68
N CYS A 109 -9.00 4.30 -5.87
CA CYS A 109 -8.53 3.78 -7.16
C CYS A 109 -9.67 3.72 -8.18
N PRO A 110 -9.72 4.63 -9.18
CA PRO A 110 -10.85 4.68 -10.11
C PRO A 110 -10.95 3.42 -10.97
N SER A 111 -9.81 2.80 -11.31
CA SER A 111 -9.76 1.64 -12.18
C SER A 111 -10.15 0.32 -11.52
N VAL A 112 -9.98 0.21 -10.19
CA VAL A 112 -10.36 -1.00 -9.45
C VAL A 112 -11.79 -0.87 -8.94
N ILE A 113 -12.17 0.30 -8.39
CA ILE A 113 -13.51 0.49 -7.83
C ILE A 113 -14.63 0.43 -8.89
N SER A 114 -14.30 0.68 -10.16
CA SER A 114 -15.24 0.56 -11.29
C SER A 114 -15.50 -0.88 -11.73
N ARG A 115 -14.77 -1.87 -11.19
CA ARG A 115 -14.95 -3.27 -11.54
C ARG A 115 -16.07 -3.92 -10.71
N PRO A 116 -16.71 -4.98 -11.21
CA PRO A 116 -17.67 -5.75 -10.42
C PRO A 116 -17.03 -6.26 -9.13
N LEU A 117 -17.73 -6.12 -7.99
CA LEU A 117 -17.23 -6.58 -6.70
C LEU A 117 -16.89 -8.08 -6.71
N SER A 118 -17.65 -8.90 -7.44
CA SER A 118 -17.37 -10.33 -7.60
C SER A 118 -16.00 -10.58 -8.23
N GLU A 119 -15.60 -9.81 -9.24
CA GLU A 119 -14.29 -9.94 -9.89
C GLU A 119 -13.15 -9.59 -8.92
N ILE A 120 -13.35 -8.55 -8.10
CA ILE A 120 -12.37 -8.12 -7.10
C ILE A 120 -12.25 -9.18 -6.01
N LEU A 121 -13.37 -9.73 -5.52
CA LEU A 121 -13.38 -10.81 -4.53
C LEU A 121 -12.71 -12.06 -5.08
N ASP A 122 -13.02 -12.46 -6.32
CA ASP A 122 -12.39 -13.61 -6.96
C ASP A 122 -10.87 -13.41 -7.05
N PHE A 123 -10.40 -12.23 -7.44
CA PHE A 123 -8.97 -11.91 -7.46
C PHE A 123 -8.32 -12.03 -6.07
N VAL A 124 -8.90 -11.41 -5.05
CA VAL A 124 -8.33 -11.41 -3.68
C VAL A 124 -8.25 -12.82 -3.10
N ASN A 125 -9.25 -13.65 -3.39
CA ASN A 125 -9.34 -15.02 -2.89
C ASN A 125 -8.64 -16.06 -3.78
N SER A 126 -8.03 -15.65 -4.90
CA SER A 126 -7.32 -16.54 -5.83
C SER A 126 -5.81 -16.47 -5.66
N ASP A 127 -5.12 -17.51 -6.14
CA ASP A 127 -3.65 -17.57 -6.28
C ASP A 127 -2.86 -17.22 -5.01
N GLY A 128 -3.45 -17.44 -3.82
CA GLY A 128 -2.85 -17.10 -2.54
C GLY A 128 -2.61 -15.60 -2.32
N PHE A 129 -3.30 -14.71 -3.04
CA PHE A 129 -3.12 -13.26 -2.91
C PHE A 129 -3.38 -12.80 -1.47
N ALA A 130 -4.55 -13.11 -0.92
CA ALA A 130 -4.88 -12.76 0.46
C ALA A 130 -3.84 -13.30 1.47
N GLN A 131 -3.41 -14.56 1.30
CA GLN A 131 -2.43 -15.18 2.17
C GLN A 131 -1.10 -14.41 2.17
N ARG A 132 -0.58 -13.98 1.00
CA ARG A 132 0.65 -13.19 0.92
C ARG A 132 0.55 -11.85 1.65
N LEU A 133 -0.58 -11.15 1.53
CA LEU A 133 -0.80 -9.88 2.23
C LEU A 133 -0.78 -10.09 3.75
N PHE A 134 -1.43 -11.15 4.17
CA PHE A 134 -1.52 -11.59 5.55
C PHE A 134 -0.16 -12.03 6.12
N ASP A 135 0.63 -12.82 5.39
CA ASP A 135 1.97 -13.24 5.80
C ASP A 135 2.90 -12.03 5.93
N HIS A 136 2.88 -11.12 4.95
CA HIS A 136 3.65 -9.88 5.01
C HIS A 136 3.28 -9.02 6.22
N ALA A 137 1.99 -8.92 6.56
CA ALA A 137 1.53 -8.19 7.73
C ALA A 137 1.95 -8.85 9.07
N GLU A 138 2.19 -10.17 9.08
CA GLU A 138 2.75 -10.86 10.25
C GLU A 138 4.25 -10.63 10.39
N GLU A 139 4.97 -10.63 9.27
CA GLU A 139 6.40 -10.35 9.22
C GLU A 139 6.72 -8.89 9.55
N PHE A 140 5.90 -7.95 9.07
CA PHE A 140 6.06 -6.51 9.24
C PHE A 140 4.80 -5.87 9.87
N PRO A 141 4.57 -6.03 11.18
CA PRO A 141 3.34 -5.59 11.84
C PRO A 141 3.05 -4.09 11.74
N GLU A 142 4.06 -3.24 11.55
CA GLU A 142 3.94 -1.80 11.34
C GLU A 142 3.24 -1.42 10.03
N THR A 143 3.10 -2.38 9.10
CA THR A 143 2.34 -2.21 7.86
C THR A 143 0.83 -2.35 8.07
N ILE A 144 0.41 -2.88 9.22
CA ILE A 144 -1.00 -3.01 9.59
C ILE A 144 -1.53 -1.67 10.06
N LYS A 145 -2.48 -1.10 9.31
CA LYS A 145 -3.12 0.18 9.66
C LYS A 145 -4.47 -0.04 10.36
N PRO A 146 -4.98 0.89 11.17
CA PRO A 146 -6.36 0.83 11.66
C PRO A 146 -7.36 0.71 10.49
N TYR A 147 -8.47 0.00 10.70
CA TYR A 147 -9.54 -0.05 9.71
C TYR A 147 -10.16 1.33 9.47
N GLU A 148 -10.30 1.70 8.20
CA GLU A 148 -10.95 2.94 7.78
C GLU A 148 -12.44 2.69 7.50
N THR A 149 -13.31 3.49 8.12
CA THR A 149 -14.75 3.27 8.04
C THR A 149 -15.25 3.47 6.61
N GLY A 150 -15.99 2.49 6.10
CA GLY A 150 -16.56 2.53 4.75
C GLY A 150 -15.69 1.87 3.67
N TYR A 151 -14.48 1.42 4.01
CA TYR A 151 -13.68 0.62 3.09
C TYR A 151 -14.25 -0.82 3.03
N PRO A 152 -14.53 -1.38 1.83
CA PRO A 152 -15.02 -2.75 1.71
C PRO A 152 -14.01 -3.76 2.27
N ILE A 153 -14.49 -4.71 3.06
CA ILE A 153 -13.70 -5.85 3.56
C ILE A 153 -13.83 -7.01 2.57
N LEU A 154 -12.69 -7.50 2.09
CA LEU A 154 -12.61 -8.51 1.02
C LEU A 154 -12.12 -9.87 1.50
N ALA A 155 -11.36 -9.90 2.60
CA ALA A 155 -10.93 -11.12 3.28
C ALA A 155 -10.66 -10.84 4.76
N ILE A 156 -10.72 -11.88 5.59
CA ILE A 156 -10.52 -11.78 7.03
C ILE A 156 -9.60 -12.89 7.53
N ARG A 157 -8.80 -12.60 8.55
CA ARG A 157 -7.99 -13.57 9.28
C ARG A 157 -7.99 -13.21 10.76
N LYS A 158 -8.17 -14.21 11.62
CA LYS A 158 -8.05 -13.99 13.07
C LYS A 158 -6.60 -13.63 13.38
N LYS A 159 -6.37 -12.57 14.17
CA LYS A 159 -5.01 -12.24 14.62
C LYS A 159 -4.53 -13.35 15.55
N ALA A 160 -3.31 -13.83 15.36
CA ALA A 160 -2.69 -14.72 16.34
C ALA A 160 -2.66 -14.02 17.70
N ALA A 161 -2.99 -14.74 18.77
CA ALA A 161 -2.77 -14.22 20.12
C ALA A 161 -1.26 -14.03 20.31
N LEU A 162 -0.84 -12.79 20.58
CA LEU A 162 0.51 -12.46 21.03
C LEU A 162 0.75 -13.06 22.43
#